data_AF-A0A538C1L5-F1
#
_entry.id   AF-A0A538C1L5-F1
#
_cell.length_a   1.000
_cell.length_b   1.000
_cell.length_c   1.000
_cell.angle_alpha   90.00
_cell.angle_beta   90.00
_cell.angle_gamma   90.00
#
_symmetry.space_group_name_H-M   'P 1'
#
loop_
_entity.id
_entity.type
_entity.pdbx_description
1 polymer ?
#
loop_
_entity_poly.entity_id
_entity_poly.type
_entity_poly.pdbx_seq_one_letter_code
_entity_poly.pdbx_strand_id
1 'polypeptide(L)'
;EGFEVAFHGEYRELVPHERIVTTEVYEPVPDAEAVDTVEFSEVDCRTTITMVVQHQRKEFRDMHVESGMEDGLQDALDLLEQVAQSLS
;
A
#
# COMPACT_ATOMS: atom_id res chain seq x y z
N GLU A 1 -4.43 -19.86 17.04
CA GLU A 1 -3.81 -20.38 15.81
C GLU A 1 -3.69 -19.21 14.86
N GLY A 2 -2.49 -18.92 14.38
CA GLY A 2 -2.24 -17.78 13.50
C GLY A 2 -2.16 -18.24 12.04
N PHE A 3 -2.59 -17.38 11.13
CA PHE A 3 -2.31 -17.52 9.71
C PHE A 3 -1.15 -16.59 9.37
N GLU A 4 -0.10 -17.12 8.77
CA GLU A 4 1.07 -16.35 8.35
C GLU A 4 0.90 -15.91 6.90
N VAL A 5 1.22 -14.65 6.65
CA VAL A 5 1.12 -14.01 5.34
C VAL A 5 2.47 -13.34 5.09
N ALA A 6 3.11 -13.68 3.98
CA ALA A 6 4.44 -13.19 3.65
C ALA A 6 4.40 -12.34 2.37
N PHE A 7 5.12 -11.23 2.42
CA PHE A 7 5.29 -10.29 1.31
C PHE A 7 6.75 -9.88 1.24
N HIS A 8 7.21 -9.60 0.03
CA HIS A 8 8.50 -8.95 -0.20
C HIS A 8 8.39 -7.92 -1.31
N GLY A 9 9.42 -7.08 -1.42
CA GLY A 9 9.46 -6.00 -2.39
C GLY A 9 10.77 -5.22 -2.32
N GLU A 10 10.92 -4.30 -3.27
CA GLU A 10 12.08 -3.45 -3.40
C GLU A 10 11.66 -1.98 -3.53
N TYR A 11 12.39 -1.09 -2.86
CA TYR A 11 12.25 0.35 -3.07
C TYR A 11 12.81 0.73 -4.44
N ARG A 12 11.97 1.32 -5.28
CA ARG A 12 12.35 1.84 -6.59
C ARG A 12 12.62 3.35 -6.55
N GLU A 13 11.85 4.09 -5.75
CA GLU A 13 12.01 5.53 -5.58
C GLU A 13 11.59 5.99 -4.18
N LEU A 14 12.36 6.93 -3.62
CA LEU A 14 12.07 7.60 -2.35
C LEU A 14 12.33 9.10 -2.49
N VAL A 15 11.25 9.88 -2.53
CA VAL A 15 11.30 11.35 -2.48
C VAL A 15 10.79 11.77 -1.10
N PRO A 16 11.64 12.36 -0.24
CA PRO A 16 11.24 12.77 1.10
C PRO A 16 9.96 13.61 1.08
N HIS A 17 8.98 13.20 1.89
CA HIS A 17 7.70 13.91 2.12
C HIS A 17 6.76 14.00 0.92
N GLU A 18 7.13 13.43 -0.23
CA GLU A 18 6.34 13.57 -1.47
C GLU A 18 5.92 12.22 -2.04
N ARG A 19 6.84 11.25 -2.16
CA ARG A 19 6.57 10.05 -2.95
C ARG A 19 7.39 8.82 -2.54
N ILE A 20 6.74 7.66 -2.55
CA ILE A 20 7.35 6.34 -2.38
C ILE A 20 6.91 5.46 -3.54
N VAL A 21 7.85 4.77 -4.19
CA VAL A 21 7.56 3.74 -5.19
C VAL A 21 8.24 2.43 -4.79
N THR A 22 7.45 1.36 -4.70
CA THR A 22 7.90 0.02 -4.29
C THR A 22 7.37 -1.06 -5.24
N THR A 23 8.02 -2.21 -5.25
CA THR A 23 7.33 -3.45 -5.65
C THR A 23 6.65 -4.07 -4.45
N GLU A 24 5.58 -4.81 -4.71
CA GLU A 24 4.89 -5.65 -3.75
C GLU A 24 4.65 -7.02 -4.38
N VAL A 25 5.14 -8.06 -3.72
CA VAL A 25 4.96 -9.46 -4.12
C VAL A 25 4.38 -10.22 -2.94
N TYR A 26 3.17 -10.72 -3.11
CA TYR A 26 2.56 -11.68 -2.19
C TYR A 26 3.18 -13.06 -2.43
N GLU A 27 3.93 -13.59 -1.46
CA GLU A 27 4.75 -14.81 -1.67
C GLU A 27 3.98 -16.05 -2.15
N PRO A 28 2.73 -16.30 -1.75
CA PRO A 28 1.91 -17.38 -2.29
C PRO A 28 1.51 -17.20 -3.77
N VAL A 29 1.60 -15.99 -4.32
CA VAL A 29 1.34 -15.70 -5.74
C VAL A 29 2.47 -14.84 -6.33
N PRO A 30 3.69 -15.41 -6.48
CA PRO A 30 4.89 -14.63 -6.79
C PRO A 30 4.89 -14.02 -8.19
N ASP A 31 4.10 -14.56 -9.12
CA ASP A 31 3.97 -14.04 -10.49
C ASP A 31 3.10 -12.76 -10.57
N ALA A 32 2.42 -12.40 -9.47
CA ALA A 32 1.49 -11.27 -9.39
C ALA A 32 2.14 -10.01 -8.76
N GLU A 33 3.40 -9.73 -9.07
CA GLU A 33 4.08 -8.50 -8.63
C GLU A 33 3.25 -7.26 -9.02
N ALA A 34 3.03 -6.38 -8.04
CA ALA A 34 2.52 -5.03 -8.23
C ALA A 34 3.63 -3.99 -8.09
N VAL A 35 3.42 -2.83 -8.71
CA VAL A 35 4.17 -1.61 -8.43
C VAL A 35 3.26 -0.65 -7.69
N ASP A 36 3.64 -0.30 -6.48
CA ASP A 36 2.89 0.63 -5.65
C ASP A 36 3.51 2.00 -5.72
N THR A 37 2.67 3.00 -5.95
CA THR A 37 3.04 4.40 -5.86
C THR A 37 2.19 5.07 -4.80
N VAL A 38 2.84 5.60 -3.77
CA VAL A 38 2.21 6.37 -2.70
C VAL A 38 2.67 7.81 -2.81
N GLU A 39 1.74 8.73 -3.02
CA GLU A 39 1.98 10.16 -3.10
C GLU A 39 1.33 10.89 -1.91
N PHE A 40 2.06 11.85 -1.36
CA PHE A 40 1.64 12.66 -0.22
C PHE A 40 1.49 14.12 -0.67
N SER A 41 0.29 14.68 -0.50
CA SER A 41 -0.01 16.07 -0.85
C SER A 41 -0.56 16.82 0.35
N GLU A 42 0.15 17.84 0.83
CA GLU A 42 -0.30 18.68 1.94
C GLU A 42 -1.22 19.81 1.46
N VAL A 43 -2.39 19.93 2.08
CA VAL A 43 -3.36 21.01 1.88
C VAL A 43 -3.98 21.36 3.24
N ASP A 44 -3.96 22.65 3.61
CA ASP A 44 -4.61 23.17 4.82
C ASP A 44 -4.25 22.40 6.12
N CYS A 45 -2.95 22.16 6.33
CA CYS A 45 -2.41 21.40 7.47
C CYS A 45 -2.91 19.95 7.56
N ARG A 46 -3.36 19.38 6.44
CA ARG A 46 -3.74 17.96 6.30
C ARG A 46 -3.00 17.34 5.13
N THR A 47 -2.74 16.05 5.22
CA THR A 47 -2.12 15.29 4.12
C THR A 47 -3.17 14.44 3.43
N THR A 48 -3.28 14.58 2.11
CA THR A 48 -3.97 13.63 1.25
C THR A 48 -2.97 12.58 0.78
N ILE A 49 -3.25 11.31 1.06
CA ILE A 49 -2.46 10.17 0.56
C ILE A 49 -3.17 9.58 -0.66
N THR A 50 -2.46 9.48 -1.78
CA THR A 50 -2.95 8.78 -2.98
C THR A 50 -2.11 7.52 -3.17
N MET A 51 -2.77 6.36 -3.19
CA MET A 51 -2.11 5.06 -3.37
C MET A 51 -2.58 4.44 -4.70
N VAL A 52 -1.63 4.10 -5.56
CA VAL A 52 -1.88 3.39 -6.83
C VAL A 52 -1.13 2.06 -6.81
N VAL A 53 -1.89 0.97 -6.80
CA VAL A 53 -1.37 -0.42 -6.90
C VAL A 53 -1.50 -0.86 -8.36
N GLN A 54 -0.38 -0.93 -9.08
CA GLN A 54 -0.37 -1.25 -10.50
C GLN A 54 0.09 -2.69 -10.76
N HIS A 55 -0.85 -3.52 -11.21
CA HIS A 55 -0.58 -4.89 -11.65
C HIS A 55 -0.27 -4.98 -13.15
N GLN A 56 0.57 -5.94 -13.54
CA GLN A 56 0.90 -6.17 -14.96
C GLN A 56 -0.26 -6.75 -15.78
N ARG A 57 -1.20 -7.43 -15.13
CA ARG A 57 -2.33 -8.11 -15.77
C ARG A 57 -3.62 -7.82 -15.03
N LYS A 58 -4.72 -7.73 -15.78
CA LYS A 58 -6.07 -7.54 -15.24
C LYS A 58 -6.43 -8.63 -14.22
N GLU A 59 -6.10 -9.89 -14.52
CA GLU A 59 -6.40 -11.03 -13.64
C GLU A 59 -5.78 -10.89 -12.25
N PHE A 60 -4.55 -10.37 -12.15
CA PHE A 60 -3.88 -10.14 -10.86
C PHE A 60 -4.50 -8.97 -10.10
N ARG A 61 -4.86 -7.89 -10.80
CA ARG A 61 -5.62 -6.77 -10.22
C ARG A 61 -6.94 -7.26 -9.66
N ASP A 62 -7.70 -8.02 -10.45
CA ASP A 62 -9.02 -8.53 -10.06
C ASP A 62 -8.89 -9.46 -8.84
N MET A 63 -7.91 -10.36 -8.83
CA MET A 63 -7.61 -11.21 -7.66
C MET A 63 -7.27 -10.40 -6.40
N HIS A 64 -6.46 -9.34 -6.53
CA HIS A 64 -6.11 -8.45 -5.42
C HIS A 64 -7.36 -7.74 -4.87
N VAL A 65 -8.24 -7.23 -5.75
CA VAL A 65 -9.51 -6.61 -5.32
C VAL A 65 -10.42 -7.62 -4.63
N GLU A 66 -10.51 -8.84 -5.16
CA GLU A 66 -11.34 -9.92 -4.62
C GLU A 66 -10.79 -10.52 -3.32
N SER A 67 -9.53 -10.25 -2.96
CA SER A 67 -8.92 -10.81 -1.74
C SER A 67 -9.42 -10.17 -0.44
N GLY A 68 -10.20 -9.09 -0.53
CA GLY A 68 -10.62 -8.30 0.64
C GLY A 68 -9.50 -7.40 1.18
N MET A 69 -8.45 -7.11 0.40
CA MET A 69 -7.36 -6.22 0.82
C MET A 69 -7.87 -4.84 1.23
N GLU A 70 -8.90 -4.33 0.54
CA GLU A 70 -9.47 -3.00 0.79
C GLU A 70 -9.86 -2.80 2.27
N ASP A 71 -10.55 -3.77 2.88
CA ASP A 71 -10.96 -3.67 4.28
C ASP A 71 -9.75 -3.57 5.22
N GLY A 72 -8.72 -4.40 4.98
CA GLY A 72 -7.48 -4.38 5.77
C GLY A 72 -6.69 -3.08 5.60
N LEU A 73 -6.71 -2.49 4.39
CA LEU A 73 -6.08 -1.19 4.13
C LEU A 73 -6.81 -0.06 4.86
N GLN A 74 -8.14 -0.07 4.89
CA GLN A 74 -8.93 0.92 5.63
C GLN A 74 -8.61 0.88 7.13
N ASP A 75 -8.59 -0.32 7.73
CA ASP A 75 -8.21 -0.51 9.14
C ASP A 75 -6.79 0.00 9.41
N ALA A 76 -5.83 -0.26 8.51
CA ALA A 76 -4.46 0.22 8.64
C ALA A 76 -4.36 1.75 8.54
N LEU A 77 -5.15 2.40 7.68
CA LEU A 77 -5.20 3.86 7.55
C LEU A 77 -5.83 4.53 8.79
N ASP A 78 -6.85 3.91 9.41
CA ASP A 78 -7.41 4.37 10.68
C ASP A 78 -6.38 4.29 11.83
N LEU A 79 -5.55 3.23 11.85
CA LEU A 79 -4.44 3.13 12.79
C LEU A 79 -3.35 4.16 12.52
N LEU A 80 -3.06 4.45 11.24
CA LEU A 80 -2.10 5.47 10.85
C LEU A 80 -2.55 6.87 11.32
N GLU A 81 -3.83 7.20 11.17
CA GLU A 81 -4.42 8.44 11.68
C GLU A 81 -4.22 8.58 13.20
N GLN A 82 -4.48 7.52 13.96
CA GLN A 82 -4.27 7.52 15.42
C GLN A 82 -2.81 7.78 15.80
N VAL A 83 -1.86 7.16 15.09
CA VAL A 83 -0.43 7.39 15.30
C VAL A 83 -0.06 8.83 14.94
N ALA A 84 -0.53 9.36 13.81
CA ALA A 84 -0.25 10.72 13.36
C ALA A 84 -0.74 11.77 14.38
N GLN A 85 -1.94 11.57 14.94
CA GLN A 85 -2.47 12.41 16.01
C GLN A 85 -1.63 12.34 17.28
N SER A 86 -1.08 11.16 17.63
CA SER A 86 -0.25 11.00 18.84
C SER A 86 1.11 11.69 18.75
N LEU A 87 1.58 12.04 17.55
CA LEU A 87 2.86 12.69 17.28
C LEU A 87 2.76 14.21 17.10
N SER A 88 1.54 14.76 17.13
CA SER A 88 1.23 16.19 17.03
C SER A 88 1.17 16.87 18.41
#